data_AF-A0AAP0S767-F1
#
_entry.id   AF-A0AAP0S767-F1
#
_cell.length_a   1.000
_cell.length_b   1.000
_cell.length_c   1.000
_cell.angle_alpha   90.00
_cell.angle_beta   90.00
_cell.angle_gamma   90.00
#
_symmetry.space_group_name_H-M   'P 1'
#
loop_
_entity.id
_entity.type
_entity.pdbx_description
1 polymer ?
#
loop_
_entity_poly.entity_id
_entity_poly.type
_entity_poly.pdbx_seq_one_letter_code
_entity_poly.pdbx_strand_id
1 'polypeptide(L)'
;MDSMDPSRAFMKDVKRLIVKVGTAVVTRTDGRLAMGRLGALCEQLKELNSRGFEIILVTSGAVGVGRQRLRYRRLVNSSLADLQKPQVELDGKACAGVGQSSLMALYDVLFSQLDVTSSQLLVTDHDFRDPDFRKQLSETVKSLFALRVIPIFNENDAISTRRAPYEDDSGIFWDNDSLAALLALELKADLLVLLSDVEGLYSGPPSDPRSKLIHTYVKEKHQGEITFGDKSRVGRGGMTAKVKAAVYAAYAGIPVVITSGYAADNIIKVLEGERIGTIFHQDAHLFTPLKKGGARQMAAAARECSRQLQGLHSEDRRKILLDIADALEENQSLIKVENEADVAAAQEAGYDTSLISRLALKPEKESNC
;
A
#
# COMPACT_ATOMS: atom_id res chain seq x y z
N MET A 1 9.07 9.61 24.24
CA MET A 1 9.45 9.73 22.82
C MET A 1 10.18 8.48 22.32
N ASP A 2 9.79 7.28 22.78
CA ASP A 2 10.48 6.02 22.44
C ASP A 2 9.46 4.91 22.14
N SER A 3 8.85 4.94 20.96
CA SER A 3 8.01 3.80 20.50
C SER A 3 7.94 3.66 18.98
N MET A 4 8.96 4.11 18.25
CA MET A 4 9.02 3.88 16.81
C MET A 4 9.34 2.40 16.53
N ASP A 5 8.52 1.75 15.71
CA ASP A 5 8.76 0.36 15.33
C ASP A 5 10.05 0.28 14.49
N PRO A 6 10.99 -0.63 14.78
CA PRO A 6 12.23 -0.77 14.01
C PRO A 6 12.00 -0.98 12.51
N SER A 7 10.91 -1.66 12.12
CA SER A 7 10.52 -1.83 10.70
C SER A 7 10.07 -0.54 10.02
N ARG A 8 9.99 0.56 10.76
CA ARG A 8 9.52 1.89 10.33
C ARG A 8 10.52 2.99 10.66
N ALA A 9 11.78 2.63 10.97
CA ALA A 9 12.81 3.60 11.33
C ALA A 9 13.06 4.65 10.22
N PHE A 10 12.93 4.26 8.95
CA PHE A 10 13.08 5.15 7.78
C PHE A 10 12.04 6.28 7.73
N MET A 11 10.95 6.22 8.52
CA MET A 11 9.94 7.28 8.58
C MET A 11 10.53 8.63 9.02
N LYS A 12 11.65 8.63 9.74
CA LYS A 12 12.36 9.84 10.16
C LYS A 12 12.91 10.66 8.99
N ASP A 13 13.19 10.01 7.86
CA ASP A 13 13.79 10.63 6.69
C ASP A 13 12.75 11.05 5.64
N VAL A 14 11.47 10.75 5.88
CA VAL A 14 10.37 11.11 4.98
C VAL A 14 10.16 12.62 4.99
N LYS A 15 10.19 13.24 3.80
CA LYS A 15 9.87 14.67 3.61
C LYS A 15 8.73 14.86 2.61
N ARG A 16 8.75 14.12 1.50
CA ARG A 16 7.74 14.18 0.43
C ARG A 16 6.78 13.01 0.53
N LEU A 17 5.52 13.33 0.79
CA LEU A 17 4.45 12.38 1.04
C LEU A 17 3.38 12.47 -0.04
N ILE A 18 3.02 11.32 -0.63
CA ILE A 18 1.79 11.20 -1.42
C ILE A 18 0.72 10.51 -0.57
N VAL A 19 -0.44 11.13 -0.43
CA VAL A 19 -1.61 10.52 0.21
C VAL A 19 -2.67 10.28 -0.85
N LYS A 20 -3.07 9.03 -1.03
CA LYS A 20 -4.14 8.67 -1.95
C LYS A 20 -5.42 8.35 -1.19
N VAL A 21 -6.53 8.94 -1.60
CA VAL A 21 -7.86 8.63 -1.08
C VAL A 21 -8.77 8.00 -2.13
N GLY A 22 -9.31 6.81 -1.81
CA GLY A 22 -10.26 6.11 -2.65
C GLY A 22 -11.70 6.61 -2.52
N THR A 23 -12.57 6.24 -3.48
CA THR A 23 -13.98 6.64 -3.47
C THR A 23 -14.70 6.27 -2.18
N ALA A 24 -14.40 5.11 -1.57
CA ALA A 24 -15.01 4.68 -0.31
C ALA A 24 -14.65 5.59 0.89
N VAL A 25 -13.49 6.25 0.85
CA VAL A 25 -13.06 7.23 1.86
C VAL A 25 -13.68 8.60 1.57
N VAL A 26 -13.77 9.00 0.30
CA VAL A 26 -14.35 10.29 -0.12
C VAL A 26 -15.87 10.31 0.01
N THR A 27 -16.55 9.16 -0.12
CA THR A 27 -18.02 9.06 -0.19
C THR A 27 -18.60 8.17 0.89
N ARG A 28 -19.81 8.50 1.36
CA ARG A 28 -20.63 7.66 2.23
C ARG A 28 -21.32 6.57 1.42
N THR A 29 -21.93 5.62 2.12
CA THR A 29 -22.69 4.51 1.50
C THR A 29 -23.90 4.97 0.67
N ASP A 30 -24.42 6.17 0.94
CA ASP A 30 -25.50 6.82 0.17
C ASP A 30 -24.98 7.57 -1.08
N GLY A 31 -23.67 7.53 -1.34
CA GLY A 31 -23.01 8.19 -2.46
C GLY A 31 -22.69 9.67 -2.24
N ARG A 32 -23.09 10.25 -1.09
CA ARG A 32 -22.77 11.64 -0.74
C ARG A 32 -21.33 11.77 -0.30
N LEU A 33 -20.78 12.98 -0.38
CA LEU A 33 -19.46 13.30 0.16
C LEU A 33 -19.42 13.09 1.68
N ALA A 34 -18.38 12.43 2.16
CA ALA A 34 -18.15 12.17 3.57
C ALA A 34 -17.46 13.37 4.23
N MET A 35 -18.21 14.48 4.39
CA MET A 35 -17.70 15.78 4.85
C MET A 35 -16.81 15.68 6.10
N GLY A 36 -17.25 14.97 7.14
CA GLY A 36 -16.47 14.82 8.37
C GLY A 36 -15.13 14.11 8.18
N ARG A 37 -15.09 13.06 7.33
CA ARG A 37 -13.83 12.37 7.01
C ARG A 37 -12.91 13.23 6.15
N LEU A 38 -13.46 13.98 5.20
CA LEU A 38 -12.68 14.89 4.36
C LEU A 38 -12.13 16.08 5.16
N GLY A 39 -12.88 16.60 6.13
CA GLY A 39 -12.41 17.60 7.09
C GLY A 39 -11.23 17.09 7.91
N ALA A 40 -11.39 15.93 8.57
CA ALA A 40 -10.32 15.31 9.35
C ALA A 40 -9.07 14.96 8.52
N LEU A 41 -9.26 14.59 7.25
CA LEU A 41 -8.15 14.42 6.30
C LEU A 41 -7.43 15.76 6.06
N CYS A 42 -8.16 16.83 5.73
CA CYS A 42 -7.57 18.14 5.46
C CYS A 42 -6.83 18.69 6.68
N GLU A 43 -7.35 18.47 7.90
CA GLU A 43 -6.69 18.84 9.15
C GLU A 43 -5.35 18.12 9.33
N GLN A 44 -5.29 16.80 9.09
CA GLN A 44 -4.03 16.05 9.12
C GLN A 44 -3.03 16.56 8.07
N LEU A 45 -3.49 16.81 6.84
CA LEU A 45 -2.61 17.30 5.77
C LEU A 45 -2.11 18.72 6.07
N LYS A 46 -2.96 19.60 6.62
CA LYS A 46 -2.54 20.92 7.11
C LYS A 46 -1.47 20.80 8.19
N GLU A 47 -1.65 19.90 9.14
CA GLU A 47 -0.70 19.74 10.25
C GLU A 47 0.68 19.33 9.72
N LEU A 48 0.72 18.34 8.85
CA LEU A 48 1.95 17.89 8.20
C LEU A 48 2.56 18.98 7.30
N ASN A 49 1.75 19.73 6.54
CA ASN A 49 2.25 20.83 5.72
C ASN A 49 2.89 21.93 6.59
N SER A 50 2.29 22.24 7.75
CA SER A 50 2.82 23.21 8.71
C SER A 50 4.14 22.76 9.34
N ARG A 51 4.35 21.44 9.48
CA ARG A 51 5.61 20.82 9.91
C ARG A 51 6.68 20.78 8.80
N GLY A 52 6.38 21.24 7.60
CA GLY A 52 7.33 21.34 6.49
C GLY A 52 7.36 20.14 5.55
N PHE A 53 6.40 19.21 5.66
CA PHE A 53 6.28 18.11 4.69
C PHE A 53 5.77 18.62 3.34
N GLU A 54 6.30 18.06 2.26
CA GLU A 54 5.84 18.30 0.89
C GLU A 54 4.75 17.28 0.57
N ILE A 55 3.48 17.73 0.54
CA ILE A 55 2.32 16.83 0.49
C ILE A 55 1.66 16.90 -0.88
N ILE A 56 1.38 15.73 -1.45
CA ILE A 56 0.56 15.56 -2.65
C ILE A 56 -0.67 14.73 -2.28
N LEU A 57 -1.86 15.22 -2.63
CA LEU A 57 -3.10 14.48 -2.46
C LEU A 57 -3.54 13.89 -3.80
N VAL A 58 -3.74 12.57 -3.88
CA VAL A 58 -4.37 11.90 -5.04
C VAL A 58 -5.78 11.50 -4.64
N THR A 59 -6.79 12.13 -5.24
CA THR A 59 -8.18 11.93 -4.85
C THR A 59 -8.96 11.05 -5.81
N SER A 60 -10.15 10.61 -5.41
CA SER A 60 -11.09 9.82 -6.23
C SER A 60 -12.52 10.29 -5.97
N GLY A 61 -13.52 9.69 -6.63
CA GLY A 61 -14.93 9.90 -6.30
C GLY A 61 -15.67 10.93 -7.14
N ALA A 62 -15.00 11.64 -8.05
CA ALA A 62 -15.61 12.60 -8.98
C ALA A 62 -16.85 12.00 -9.69
N VAL A 63 -16.73 10.84 -10.33
CA VAL A 63 -17.86 10.18 -11.03
C VAL A 63 -19.07 9.95 -10.11
N GLY A 64 -18.85 9.52 -8.86
CA GLY A 64 -19.93 9.28 -7.89
C GLY A 64 -20.66 10.57 -7.51
N VAL A 65 -19.88 11.60 -7.18
CA VAL A 65 -20.40 12.94 -6.83
C VAL A 65 -21.19 13.54 -7.98
N GLY A 66 -20.63 13.49 -9.20
CA GLY A 66 -21.30 14.05 -10.37
C GLY A 66 -22.55 13.28 -10.76
N ARG A 67 -22.55 11.94 -10.63
CA ARG A 67 -23.75 11.12 -10.85
C ARG A 67 -24.88 11.54 -9.93
N GLN A 68 -24.59 11.82 -8.66
CA GLN A 68 -25.61 12.31 -7.71
C GLN A 68 -26.13 13.69 -8.13
N ARG A 69 -25.24 14.64 -8.44
CA ARG A 69 -25.64 16.01 -8.85
C ARG A 69 -26.47 16.00 -10.14
N LEU A 70 -26.08 15.17 -11.12
CA LEU A 70 -26.80 15.03 -12.38
C LEU A 70 -28.15 14.32 -12.21
N ARG A 71 -28.26 13.33 -11.31
CA ARG A 71 -29.55 12.74 -10.94
C ARG A 71 -30.49 13.79 -10.35
N TYR A 72 -29.99 14.60 -9.41
CA TYR A 72 -30.78 15.70 -8.84
C TYR A 72 -31.18 16.70 -9.93
N ARG A 73 -30.23 17.13 -10.78
CA ARG A 73 -30.50 18.06 -11.89
C ARG A 73 -31.55 17.49 -12.85
N ARG A 74 -31.48 16.20 -13.20
CA ARG A 74 -32.50 15.55 -14.01
C ARG A 74 -33.86 15.56 -13.32
N LEU A 75 -33.92 15.21 -12.03
CA LEU A 75 -35.15 15.19 -11.23
C LEU A 75 -35.85 16.57 -11.25
N VAL A 76 -35.12 17.66 -11.00
CA VAL A 76 -35.72 19.02 -10.98
C VAL A 76 -36.08 19.58 -12.36
N ASN A 77 -35.58 19.00 -13.46
CA ASN A 77 -35.91 19.43 -14.82
C ASN A 77 -36.78 18.41 -15.58
N SER A 78 -37.23 17.34 -14.92
CA SER A 78 -38.07 16.31 -15.54
C SER A 78 -39.54 16.65 -15.35
N SER A 79 -40.34 16.47 -16.40
CA SER A 79 -41.79 16.45 -16.25
C SER A 79 -42.23 15.15 -15.54
N LEU A 80 -43.47 15.11 -15.05
CA LEU A 80 -44.03 13.90 -14.44
C LEU A 80 -44.00 12.69 -15.41
N ALA A 81 -44.19 12.95 -16.71
CA ALA A 81 -44.11 11.94 -17.77
C ALA A 81 -42.68 11.41 -17.99
N ASP A 82 -41.66 12.25 -17.77
CA ASP A 82 -40.26 11.83 -17.91
C ASP A 82 -39.78 10.96 -16.75
N LEU A 83 -40.37 11.13 -15.56
CA LEU A 83 -40.08 10.30 -14.38
C LEU A 83 -40.67 8.89 -14.48
N GLN A 84 -41.68 8.69 -15.32
CA GLN A 84 -42.28 7.37 -15.60
C GLN A 84 -41.47 6.55 -16.62
N LYS A 85 -40.55 7.18 -17.35
CA LYS A 85 -39.67 6.49 -18.31
C LYS A 85 -38.55 5.74 -17.56
N PRO A 86 -38.01 4.64 -18.12
CA PRO A 86 -36.85 3.96 -17.57
C PRO A 86 -35.69 4.93 -17.33
N GLN A 87 -35.03 4.81 -16.17
CA GLN A 87 -33.88 5.65 -15.88
C GLN A 87 -32.70 5.28 -16.79
N VAL A 88 -32.50 6.11 -17.82
CA VAL A 88 -31.29 6.06 -18.65
C VAL A 88 -30.05 6.27 -17.77
N GLU A 89 -29.06 5.40 -17.93
CA GLU A 89 -27.76 5.56 -17.26
C GLU A 89 -27.10 6.88 -17.67
N LEU A 90 -26.54 7.57 -16.68
CA LEU A 90 -25.80 8.81 -16.93
C LEU A 90 -24.40 8.49 -17.45
N ASP A 91 -23.97 9.22 -18.47
CA ASP A 91 -22.61 9.13 -18.99
C ASP A 91 -21.57 9.38 -17.89
N GLY A 92 -20.63 8.44 -17.74
CA GLY A 92 -19.60 8.48 -16.72
C GLY A 92 -18.64 9.67 -16.88
N LYS A 93 -18.37 10.10 -18.13
CA LYS A 93 -17.48 11.24 -18.41
C LYS A 93 -18.15 12.56 -18.04
N ALA A 94 -19.41 12.74 -18.42
CA ALA A 94 -20.21 13.87 -17.93
C ALA A 94 -20.30 13.89 -16.39
N CYS A 95 -20.49 12.74 -15.75
CA CYS A 95 -20.45 12.64 -14.29
C CYS A 95 -19.08 13.04 -13.73
N ALA A 96 -17.97 12.61 -14.34
CA ALA A 96 -16.64 13.00 -13.92
C ALA A 96 -16.44 14.52 -13.99
N GLY A 97 -16.81 15.17 -15.10
CA GLY A 97 -16.66 16.62 -15.26
C GLY A 97 -17.42 17.42 -14.19
N VAL A 98 -18.71 17.10 -13.98
CA VAL A 98 -19.54 17.77 -12.95
C VAL A 98 -19.02 17.48 -11.55
N GLY A 99 -18.65 16.23 -11.29
CA GLY A 99 -18.19 15.80 -9.97
C GLY A 99 -16.80 16.34 -9.61
N GLN A 100 -15.90 16.48 -10.58
CA GLN A 100 -14.56 17.00 -10.37
C GLN A 100 -14.58 18.47 -9.93
N SER A 101 -15.38 19.30 -10.60
CA SER A 101 -15.61 20.69 -10.17
C SER A 101 -16.16 20.76 -8.74
N SER A 102 -17.11 19.87 -8.42
CA SER A 102 -17.71 19.80 -7.08
C SER A 102 -16.70 19.39 -6.01
N LEU A 103 -15.84 18.43 -6.33
CA LEU A 103 -14.85 17.89 -5.41
C LEU A 103 -13.74 18.91 -5.14
N MET A 104 -13.28 19.64 -6.17
CA MET A 104 -12.28 20.70 -5.97
C MET A 104 -12.83 21.87 -5.19
N ALA A 105 -14.07 22.31 -5.47
CA ALA A 105 -14.70 23.36 -4.68
C ALA A 105 -14.79 23.00 -3.19
N LEU A 106 -15.03 21.71 -2.89
CA LEU A 106 -15.01 21.25 -1.49
C LEU A 106 -13.61 21.31 -0.88
N TYR A 107 -12.59 20.75 -1.55
CA TYR A 107 -11.22 20.81 -1.02
C TYR A 107 -10.74 22.24 -0.84
N ASP A 108 -11.03 23.12 -1.79
CA ASP A 108 -10.69 24.54 -1.73
C ASP A 108 -11.31 25.22 -0.51
N VAL A 109 -12.61 24.99 -0.26
CA VAL A 109 -13.29 25.49 0.94
C VAL A 109 -12.64 24.93 2.21
N LEU A 110 -12.41 23.62 2.30
CA LEU A 110 -11.85 22.99 3.51
C LEU A 110 -10.43 23.47 3.80
N PHE A 111 -9.56 23.52 2.80
CA PHE A 111 -8.18 23.98 2.98
C PHE A 111 -8.13 25.50 3.25
N SER A 112 -8.97 26.30 2.61
CA SER A 112 -9.04 27.74 2.89
C SER A 112 -9.47 28.05 4.32
N GLN A 113 -10.36 27.24 4.92
CA GLN A 113 -10.70 27.38 6.35
C GLN A 113 -9.54 27.01 7.30
N LEU A 114 -8.50 26.35 6.78
CA LEU A 114 -7.32 25.92 7.51
C LEU A 114 -6.07 26.74 7.14
N ASP A 115 -6.24 27.87 6.43
CA ASP A 115 -5.17 28.73 5.92
C ASP A 115 -4.16 27.99 5.02
N VAL A 116 -4.63 26.95 4.31
CA VAL A 116 -3.84 26.20 3.34
C VAL A 116 -4.39 26.45 1.94
N THR A 117 -3.50 26.68 0.98
CA THR A 117 -3.86 26.76 -0.44
C THR A 117 -3.71 25.39 -1.09
N SER A 118 -4.67 25.00 -1.92
CA SER A 118 -4.58 23.80 -2.75
C SER A 118 -4.56 24.14 -4.24
N SER A 119 -3.98 23.26 -5.06
CA SER A 119 -3.95 23.43 -6.52
C SER A 119 -4.44 22.18 -7.21
N GLN A 120 -5.36 22.32 -8.16
CA GLN A 120 -5.83 21.20 -8.98
C GLN A 120 -4.82 20.86 -10.07
N LEU A 121 -4.52 19.57 -10.22
CA LEU A 121 -3.82 19.01 -11.37
C LEU A 121 -4.59 17.79 -11.90
N LEU A 122 -4.93 17.82 -13.19
CA LEU A 122 -5.63 16.73 -13.87
C LEU A 122 -4.71 16.10 -14.90
N VAL A 123 -4.60 14.78 -14.87
CA VAL A 123 -3.70 14.03 -15.74
C VAL A 123 -4.40 12.81 -16.32
N THR A 124 -3.83 12.29 -17.38
CA THR A 124 -4.16 11.01 -18.01
C THR A 124 -2.89 10.20 -18.16
N ASP A 125 -3.00 8.90 -18.39
CA ASP A 125 -1.83 8.05 -18.67
C ASP A 125 -1.05 8.46 -19.91
N HIS A 126 -1.75 9.00 -20.91
CA HIS A 126 -1.11 9.42 -22.15
C HIS A 126 -0.11 10.55 -21.89
N ASP A 127 -0.40 11.41 -20.92
CA ASP A 127 0.47 12.53 -20.55
C ASP A 127 1.82 12.01 -20.02
N PHE A 128 1.81 10.92 -19.25
CA PHE A 128 3.04 10.30 -18.78
C PHE A 128 3.81 9.54 -19.87
N ARG A 129 3.36 9.47 -21.12
CA ARG A 129 4.21 8.93 -22.21
C ARG A 129 5.17 9.98 -22.76
N ASP A 130 4.89 11.26 -22.52
CA ASP A 130 5.68 12.38 -22.99
C ASP A 130 6.73 12.81 -21.94
N PRO A 131 8.04 12.71 -22.25
CA PRO A 131 9.10 13.18 -21.36
C PRO A 131 9.02 14.67 -21.03
N ASP A 132 8.56 15.51 -21.96
CA ASP A 132 8.47 16.96 -21.74
C ASP A 132 7.34 17.28 -20.76
N PHE A 133 6.21 16.58 -20.87
CA PHE A 133 5.13 16.67 -19.89
C PHE A 133 5.62 16.30 -18.48
N ARG A 134 6.34 15.19 -18.32
CA ARG A 134 6.88 14.73 -17.03
C ARG A 134 7.82 15.76 -16.39
N LYS A 135 8.69 16.36 -17.20
CA LYS A 135 9.58 17.45 -16.77
C LYS A 135 8.78 18.67 -16.31
N GLN A 136 7.83 19.12 -17.13
CA GLN A 136 6.98 20.27 -16.80
C GLN A 136 6.14 20.03 -15.54
N LEU A 137 5.63 18.81 -15.36
CA LEU A 137 4.91 18.39 -14.18
C LEU A 137 5.77 18.54 -12.92
N SER A 138 7.00 18.02 -12.97
CA SER A 138 7.97 18.10 -11.87
C SER A 138 8.32 19.55 -11.52
N GLU A 139 8.55 20.41 -12.51
CA GLU A 139 8.84 21.84 -12.31
C GLU A 139 7.64 22.59 -11.70
N THR A 140 6.43 22.28 -12.16
CA THR A 140 5.19 22.86 -11.65
C THR A 140 4.98 22.47 -10.18
N VAL A 141 5.07 21.19 -9.85
CA VAL A 141 4.92 20.68 -8.48
C VAL A 141 5.99 21.28 -7.55
N LYS A 142 7.25 21.38 -8.02
CA LYS A 142 8.32 22.04 -7.27
C LYS A 142 8.00 23.50 -6.94
N SER A 143 7.41 24.22 -7.89
CA SER A 143 6.99 25.62 -7.69
C SER A 143 5.84 25.72 -6.68
N LEU A 144 4.88 24.79 -6.71
CA LEU A 144 3.80 24.71 -5.72
C LEU A 144 4.34 24.45 -4.29
N PHE A 145 5.29 23.53 -4.14
CA PHE A 145 5.91 23.26 -2.83
C PHE A 145 6.67 24.46 -2.26
N ALA A 146 7.35 25.24 -3.11
CA ALA A 146 8.03 26.46 -2.67
C ALA A 146 7.07 27.49 -2.05
N LEU A 147 5.79 27.44 -2.42
CA LEU A 147 4.71 28.27 -1.89
C LEU A 147 3.87 27.58 -0.81
N ARG A 148 4.27 26.38 -0.35
CA ARG A 148 3.53 25.51 0.58
C ARG A 148 2.12 25.13 0.10
N VAL A 149 1.86 25.18 -1.19
CA VAL A 149 0.59 24.76 -1.79
C VAL A 149 0.52 23.22 -1.81
N ILE A 150 -0.63 22.65 -1.46
CA ILE A 150 -0.88 21.21 -1.57
C ILE A 150 -1.45 20.90 -2.97
N PRO A 151 -0.71 20.20 -3.86
CA PRO A 151 -1.24 19.76 -5.14
C PRO A 151 -2.25 18.62 -4.95
N ILE A 152 -3.40 18.73 -5.59
CA ILE A 152 -4.46 17.72 -5.61
C ILE A 152 -4.56 17.16 -7.03
N PHE A 153 -4.12 15.92 -7.18
CA PHE A 153 -4.20 15.15 -8.40
C PHE A 153 -5.48 14.33 -8.49
N ASN A 154 -6.00 14.22 -9.72
CA ASN A 154 -6.97 13.21 -10.09
C ASN A 154 -6.81 12.85 -11.57
N GLU A 155 -7.29 11.68 -11.95
CA GLU A 155 -7.44 11.32 -13.37
C GLU A 155 -8.44 12.26 -14.04
N ASN A 156 -8.12 12.70 -15.27
CA ASN A 156 -9.01 13.50 -16.10
C ASN A 156 -10.06 12.62 -16.80
N ASP A 157 -10.89 11.95 -15.99
CA ASP A 157 -11.94 11.03 -16.41
C ASP A 157 -12.95 11.65 -17.40
N ALA A 158 -13.10 12.98 -17.40
CA ALA A 158 -14.05 13.68 -18.26
C ALA A 158 -13.66 13.65 -19.75
N ILE A 159 -12.36 13.66 -20.05
CA ILE A 159 -11.84 13.67 -21.43
C ILE A 159 -10.94 12.47 -21.74
N SER A 160 -10.68 11.61 -20.75
CA SER A 160 -9.92 10.38 -20.95
C SER A 160 -10.52 9.57 -22.10
N THR A 161 -9.69 9.13 -23.05
CA THR A 161 -10.10 8.34 -24.22
C THR A 161 -10.44 6.89 -23.85
N ARG A 162 -10.18 6.49 -22.60
CA ARG A 162 -10.37 5.15 -22.09
C ARG A 162 -11.84 4.72 -22.11
N ARG A 163 -12.07 3.49 -22.56
CA ARG A 163 -13.36 2.81 -22.52
C ARG A 163 -13.44 1.72 -21.44
N ALA A 164 -12.29 1.24 -20.96
CA ALA A 164 -12.14 0.22 -19.91
C ALA A 164 -10.84 0.45 -19.12
N PRO A 165 -10.65 -0.19 -17.94
CA PRO A 165 -9.34 -0.23 -17.27
C PRO A 165 -8.31 -0.80 -18.25
N TYR A 166 -7.26 -0.04 -18.53
CA TYR A 166 -6.14 -0.49 -19.36
C TYR A 166 -5.26 -1.41 -18.53
N GLU A 167 -4.84 -2.51 -19.14
CA GLU A 167 -3.75 -3.36 -18.72
C GLU A 167 -2.73 -3.22 -19.86
N ASP A 168 -1.57 -2.61 -19.60
CA ASP A 168 -0.45 -2.71 -20.55
C ASP A 168 0.24 -4.08 -20.39
N ASP A 169 1.22 -4.34 -21.26
CA ASP A 169 2.06 -5.53 -21.22
C ASP A 169 2.84 -5.67 -19.90
N SER A 170 2.84 -4.63 -19.04
CA SER A 170 3.41 -4.65 -17.69
C SER A 170 2.40 -4.99 -16.58
N GLY A 171 1.11 -5.17 -16.92
CA GLY A 171 0.05 -5.57 -16.00
C GLY A 171 -0.47 -4.46 -15.08
N ILE A 172 -0.18 -3.19 -15.40
CA ILE A 172 -0.56 -2.03 -14.58
C ILE A 172 -2.01 -1.62 -14.89
N PHE A 173 -2.88 -1.78 -13.89
CA PHE A 173 -4.26 -1.32 -13.93
C PHE A 173 -4.30 0.19 -13.68
N TRP A 174 -4.72 1.00 -14.63
CA TRP A 174 -4.81 2.44 -14.38
C TRP A 174 -6.09 2.84 -13.63
N ASP A 175 -5.97 2.91 -12.32
CA ASP A 175 -6.86 3.63 -11.43
C ASP A 175 -6.05 4.65 -10.63
N ASN A 176 -6.69 5.34 -9.69
CA ASN A 176 -5.99 6.31 -8.85
C ASN A 176 -4.98 5.67 -7.89
N ASP A 177 -5.00 4.36 -7.66
CA ASP A 177 -3.97 3.67 -6.88
C ASP A 177 -2.66 3.60 -7.72
N SER A 178 -2.76 3.21 -8.99
CA SER A 178 -1.60 3.21 -9.92
C SER A 178 -1.13 4.61 -10.31
N LEU A 179 -2.04 5.57 -10.49
CA LEU A 179 -1.66 6.97 -10.69
C LEU A 179 -0.82 7.50 -9.51
N ALA A 180 -1.22 7.18 -8.27
CA ALA A 180 -0.47 7.59 -7.09
C ALA A 180 0.92 6.93 -7.04
N ALA A 181 1.03 5.65 -7.42
CA ALA A 181 2.33 4.96 -7.53
C ALA A 181 3.22 5.59 -8.60
N LEU A 182 2.68 5.91 -9.78
CA LEU A 182 3.45 6.57 -10.85
C LEU A 182 3.89 7.97 -10.44
N LEU A 183 2.99 8.77 -9.87
CA LEU A 183 3.31 10.09 -9.35
C LEU A 183 4.39 10.02 -8.27
N ALA A 184 4.37 9.00 -7.42
CA ALA A 184 5.38 8.82 -6.39
C ALA A 184 6.76 8.64 -7.03
N LEU A 185 6.87 7.83 -8.09
CA LEU A 185 8.12 7.64 -8.83
C LEU A 185 8.57 8.90 -9.56
N GLU A 186 7.68 9.50 -10.34
CA GLU A 186 7.98 10.67 -11.16
C GLU A 186 8.40 11.87 -10.29
N LEU A 187 7.67 12.08 -9.19
CA LEU A 187 7.91 13.18 -8.27
C LEU A 187 8.83 12.79 -7.12
N LYS A 188 9.50 11.63 -7.17
CA LYS A 188 10.48 11.17 -6.16
C LYS A 188 9.97 11.35 -4.73
N ALA A 189 8.80 10.78 -4.43
CA ALA A 189 8.24 10.78 -3.10
C ALA A 189 9.01 9.82 -2.19
N ASP A 190 9.11 10.17 -0.91
CA ASP A 190 9.76 9.34 0.10
C ASP A 190 8.78 8.31 0.69
N LEU A 191 7.47 8.58 0.60
CA LEU A 191 6.41 7.70 1.10
C LEU A 191 5.12 7.86 0.30
N LEU A 192 4.47 6.74 -0.02
CA LEU A 192 3.11 6.69 -0.53
C LEU A 192 2.17 6.08 0.53
N VAL A 193 1.12 6.80 0.90
CA VAL A 193 0.07 6.32 1.82
C VAL A 193 -1.22 6.11 1.03
N LEU A 194 -1.68 4.86 0.93
CA LEU A 194 -2.94 4.48 0.31
C LEU A 194 -4.03 4.33 1.39
N LEU A 195 -4.94 5.31 1.46
CA LEU A 195 -6.07 5.26 2.38
C LEU A 195 -7.21 4.40 1.82
N SER A 196 -7.55 3.34 2.56
CA SER A 196 -8.60 2.36 2.24
C SER A 196 -9.77 2.42 3.24
N ASP A 197 -10.83 1.69 2.93
CA ASP A 197 -11.96 1.39 3.80
C ASP A 197 -11.72 0.23 4.79
N VAL A 198 -10.50 -0.31 4.83
CA VAL A 198 -10.04 -1.37 5.75
C VAL A 198 -8.71 -0.95 6.41
N GLU A 199 -8.33 -1.55 7.54
CA GLU A 199 -7.10 -1.15 8.26
C GLU A 199 -5.79 -1.45 7.51
N GLY A 200 -5.82 -2.34 6.53
CA GLY A 200 -4.66 -2.72 5.73
C GLY A 200 -4.92 -4.03 4.99
N LEU A 201 -3.86 -4.77 4.70
CA LEU A 201 -3.93 -6.08 4.10
C LEU A 201 -4.11 -7.16 5.18
N TYR A 202 -5.09 -8.02 4.97
CA TYR A 202 -5.41 -9.11 5.89
C TYR A 202 -4.96 -10.47 5.33
N SER A 203 -4.64 -11.42 6.20
CA SER A 203 -4.27 -12.80 5.83
C SER A 203 -5.43 -13.64 5.29
N GLY A 204 -6.64 -13.09 5.26
CA GLY A 204 -7.86 -13.67 4.73
C GLY A 204 -8.97 -12.61 4.68
N PRO A 205 -10.22 -12.97 4.34
CA PRO A 205 -11.33 -12.03 4.35
C PRO A 205 -11.48 -11.35 5.73
N PRO A 206 -11.71 -10.02 5.81
CA PRO A 206 -11.87 -9.33 7.10
C PRO A 206 -13.03 -9.84 7.96
N SER A 207 -13.99 -10.54 7.35
CA SER A 207 -15.10 -11.18 8.04
C SER A 207 -14.75 -12.51 8.73
N ASP A 208 -13.60 -13.14 8.41
CA ASP A 208 -13.12 -14.35 9.10
C ASP A 208 -12.44 -13.93 10.42
N PRO A 209 -12.92 -14.38 11.59
CA PRO A 209 -12.29 -14.08 12.88
C PRO A 209 -10.81 -14.52 13.00
N ARG A 210 -10.36 -15.45 12.16
CA ARG A 210 -8.95 -15.90 12.11
C ARG A 210 -8.08 -15.00 11.24
N SER A 211 -8.68 -14.10 10.47
CA SER A 211 -7.98 -13.17 9.61
C SER A 211 -7.22 -12.16 10.46
N LYS A 212 -5.93 -11.99 10.19
CA LYS A 212 -5.05 -11.07 10.93
C LYS A 212 -4.52 -10.01 9.99
N LEU A 213 -4.41 -8.79 10.52
CA LEU A 213 -3.74 -7.70 9.83
C LEU A 213 -2.26 -8.06 9.61
N ILE A 214 -1.82 -7.94 8.36
CA ILE A 214 -0.42 -8.11 7.96
C ILE A 214 0.23 -6.75 8.11
N HIS A 215 1.11 -6.59 9.09
CA HIS A 215 1.76 -5.29 9.30
C HIS A 215 2.89 -5.00 8.32
N THR A 216 3.53 -6.04 7.78
CA THR A 216 4.66 -5.95 6.83
C THR A 216 4.45 -6.98 5.73
N TYR A 217 4.31 -6.48 4.50
CA TYR A 217 4.16 -7.33 3.33
C TYR A 217 5.53 -7.79 2.83
N VAL A 218 5.75 -9.09 2.88
CA VAL A 218 6.88 -9.81 2.27
C VAL A 218 6.37 -10.61 1.08
N LYS A 219 6.85 -10.34 -0.13
CA LYS A 219 6.31 -10.90 -1.38
C LYS A 219 6.35 -12.42 -1.41
N GLU A 220 7.49 -13.01 -1.04
CA GLU A 220 7.77 -14.45 -1.06
C GLU A 220 6.80 -15.23 -0.16
N LYS A 221 6.34 -14.58 0.91
CA LYS A 221 5.39 -15.17 1.86
C LYS A 221 3.94 -14.94 1.44
N HIS A 222 3.61 -13.73 0.99
CA HIS A 222 2.22 -13.29 0.90
C HIS A 222 1.63 -13.32 -0.50
N GLN A 223 2.45 -13.30 -1.56
CA GLN A 223 1.95 -13.22 -2.94
C GLN A 223 1.14 -14.46 -3.36
N GLY A 224 1.49 -15.64 -2.86
CA GLY A 224 0.79 -16.90 -3.15
C GLY A 224 -0.28 -17.31 -2.12
N GLU A 225 -0.27 -16.72 -0.92
CA GLU A 225 -1.14 -17.12 0.19
C GLU A 225 -2.41 -16.26 0.31
N ILE A 226 -2.38 -15.02 -0.18
CA ILE A 226 -3.49 -14.08 0.02
C ILE A 226 -4.46 -14.13 -1.15
N THR A 227 -5.67 -14.63 -0.89
CA THR A 227 -6.80 -14.48 -1.80
C THR A 227 -7.46 -13.13 -1.59
N PHE A 228 -7.41 -12.26 -2.60
CA PHE A 228 -8.16 -11.00 -2.58
C PHE A 228 -9.65 -11.29 -2.79
N GLY A 229 -10.50 -10.84 -1.86
CA GLY A 229 -11.95 -10.90 -2.02
C GLY A 229 -12.45 -10.03 -3.18
N ASP A 230 -13.73 -10.19 -3.53
CA ASP A 230 -14.36 -9.49 -4.64
C ASP A 230 -14.25 -7.95 -4.56
N LYS A 231 -14.27 -7.31 -5.74
CA LYS A 231 -14.14 -5.85 -5.93
C LYS A 231 -15.11 -5.06 -5.04
N SER A 232 -14.64 -3.96 -4.45
CA SER A 232 -15.50 -3.05 -3.67
C SER A 232 -16.66 -2.51 -4.52
N ARG A 233 -17.88 -2.46 -3.96
CA ARG A 233 -19.12 -2.07 -4.68
C ARG A 233 -19.12 -0.63 -5.23
N VAL A 234 -18.25 0.25 -4.72
CA VAL A 234 -18.28 1.71 -4.97
C VAL A 234 -17.02 2.27 -5.65
N GLY A 235 -16.02 1.43 -5.97
CA GLY A 235 -14.74 1.85 -6.55
C GLY A 235 -14.31 1.00 -7.73
N ARG A 236 -13.51 1.59 -8.64
CA ARG A 236 -12.88 0.88 -9.77
C ARG A 236 -11.70 -0.01 -9.31
N GLY A 237 -11.01 0.39 -8.23
CA GLY A 237 -9.82 -0.28 -7.69
C GLY A 237 -10.10 -1.09 -6.41
N GLY A 238 -10.06 -2.41 -6.52
CA GLY A 238 -10.16 -3.32 -5.37
C GLY A 238 -8.85 -3.46 -4.60
N MET A 239 -8.82 -4.34 -3.59
CA MET A 239 -7.59 -4.61 -2.82
C MET A 239 -6.45 -5.11 -3.72
N THR A 240 -6.76 -5.90 -4.76
CA THR A 240 -5.78 -6.36 -5.75
C THR A 240 -5.05 -5.21 -6.43
N ALA A 241 -5.77 -4.15 -6.84
CA ALA A 241 -5.15 -3.00 -7.51
C ALA A 241 -4.25 -2.21 -6.54
N LYS A 242 -4.70 -2.02 -5.29
CA LYS A 242 -3.89 -1.38 -4.23
C LYS A 242 -2.60 -2.14 -3.96
N VAL A 243 -2.68 -3.46 -3.83
CA VAL A 243 -1.49 -4.30 -3.59
C VAL A 243 -0.57 -4.29 -4.81
N LYS A 244 -1.10 -4.37 -6.04
CA LYS A 244 -0.28 -4.23 -7.26
C LYS A 244 0.46 -2.89 -7.29
N ALA A 245 -0.24 -1.78 -7.07
CA ALA A 245 0.36 -0.44 -7.04
C ALA A 245 1.38 -0.29 -5.90
N ALA A 246 1.07 -0.82 -4.71
CA ALA A 246 1.97 -0.78 -3.56
C ALA A 246 3.25 -1.60 -3.77
N VAL A 247 3.12 -2.80 -4.33
CA VAL A 247 4.27 -3.65 -4.69
C VAL A 247 5.11 -2.97 -5.78
N TYR A 248 4.48 -2.43 -6.82
CA TYR A 248 5.18 -1.75 -7.89
C TYR A 248 6.03 -0.57 -7.38
N ALA A 249 5.43 0.34 -6.60
CA ALA A 249 6.15 1.47 -6.02
C ALA A 249 7.25 1.02 -5.01
N ALA A 250 6.95 0.05 -4.15
CA ALA A 250 7.91 -0.46 -3.16
C ALA A 250 9.17 -1.06 -3.80
N TYR A 251 9.00 -1.87 -4.84
CA TYR A 251 10.13 -2.48 -5.57
C TYR A 251 10.89 -1.48 -6.45
N ALA A 252 10.28 -0.33 -6.74
CA ALA A 252 10.93 0.78 -7.41
C ALA A 252 11.55 1.79 -6.41
N GLY A 253 11.67 1.41 -5.13
CA GLY A 253 12.37 2.16 -4.09
C GLY A 253 11.52 3.12 -3.28
N ILE A 254 10.19 3.12 -3.44
CA ILE A 254 9.28 3.99 -2.69
C ILE A 254 8.46 3.18 -1.68
N PRO A 255 8.73 3.31 -0.38
CA PRO A 255 7.92 2.69 0.65
C PRO A 255 6.44 3.04 0.52
N VAL A 256 5.56 2.06 0.73
CA VAL A 256 4.11 2.24 0.66
C VAL A 256 3.44 1.76 1.94
N VAL A 257 2.46 2.50 2.44
CA VAL A 257 1.60 2.07 3.56
C VAL A 257 0.15 2.05 3.12
N ILE A 258 -0.51 0.89 3.26
CA ILE A 258 -1.96 0.77 3.13
C ILE A 258 -2.54 0.85 4.55
N THR A 259 -3.42 1.83 4.78
CA THR A 259 -4.09 1.99 6.08
C THR A 259 -5.53 2.51 5.92
N SER A 260 -6.33 2.45 6.99
CA SER A 260 -7.70 2.97 6.97
C SER A 260 -7.72 4.48 6.86
N GLY A 261 -8.52 5.00 5.93
CA GLY A 261 -8.88 6.42 5.81
C GLY A 261 -10.07 6.83 6.66
N TYR A 262 -10.60 5.95 7.51
CA TYR A 262 -11.73 6.27 8.39
C TYR A 262 -11.27 6.76 9.77
N ALA A 263 -10.02 6.50 10.14
CA ALA A 263 -9.43 6.98 11.38
C ALA A 263 -8.78 8.35 11.19
N ALA A 264 -8.97 9.23 12.19
CA ALA A 264 -8.65 10.66 12.10
C ALA A 264 -7.16 11.01 12.19
N ASP A 265 -6.28 10.07 12.58
CA ASP A 265 -4.85 10.36 12.82
C ASP A 265 -3.89 9.39 12.14
N ASN A 266 -4.40 8.50 11.28
CA ASN A 266 -3.60 7.40 10.75
C ASN A 266 -2.41 7.87 9.91
N ILE A 267 -2.50 9.00 9.22
CA ILE A 267 -1.38 9.51 8.42
C ILE A 267 -0.25 9.97 9.36
N ILE A 268 -0.61 10.71 10.41
CA ILE A 268 0.34 11.21 11.41
C ILE A 268 1.01 10.04 12.13
N LYS A 269 0.22 9.07 12.63
CA LYS A 269 0.74 7.88 13.31
C LYS A 269 1.66 7.04 12.44
N VAL A 270 1.36 6.92 11.14
CA VAL A 270 2.25 6.25 10.19
C VAL A 270 3.59 6.96 10.08
N LEU A 271 3.61 8.29 9.99
CA LEU A 271 4.84 9.09 9.95
C LEU A 271 5.61 9.09 11.29
N GLU A 272 4.91 8.93 12.41
CA GLU A 272 5.54 8.72 13.72
C GLU A 272 6.14 7.32 13.88
N GLY A 273 5.96 6.46 12.86
CA GLY A 273 6.50 5.11 12.82
C GLY A 273 5.73 4.12 13.71
N GLU A 274 4.48 4.44 14.05
CA GLU A 274 3.59 3.48 14.69
C GLU A 274 3.27 2.32 13.72
N ARG A 275 2.98 1.15 14.30
CA ARG A 275 2.67 -0.08 13.56
C ARG A 275 1.25 -0.10 12.99
N ILE A 276 0.88 0.93 12.26
CA ILE A 276 -0.44 1.14 11.64
C ILE A 276 -0.44 0.59 10.21
N GLY A 277 -1.50 -0.15 9.89
CA GLY A 277 -1.73 -0.75 8.58
C GLY A 277 -0.62 -1.69 8.12
N THR A 278 -0.49 -1.82 6.80
CA THR A 278 0.47 -2.70 6.13
C THR A 278 1.53 -1.89 5.42
N ILE A 279 2.80 -2.12 5.74
CA ILE A 279 3.93 -1.56 5.00
C ILE A 279 4.40 -2.49 3.88
N PHE A 280 4.73 -1.89 2.74
CA PHE A 280 5.40 -2.50 1.59
C PHE A 280 6.73 -1.77 1.42
N HIS A 281 7.81 -2.54 1.38
CA HIS A 281 9.17 -2.03 1.25
C HIS A 281 10.01 -3.06 0.51
N GLN A 282 10.97 -2.63 -0.33
CA GLN A 282 11.87 -3.55 -1.03
C GLN A 282 12.62 -4.48 -0.05
N ASP A 283 13.06 -3.92 1.07
CA ASP A 283 13.78 -4.62 2.15
C ASP A 283 12.86 -5.21 3.24
N ALA A 284 11.56 -5.38 2.98
CA ALA A 284 10.60 -5.87 3.97
C ALA A 284 10.97 -7.25 4.56
N HIS A 285 11.72 -8.06 3.81
CA HIS A 285 12.26 -9.35 4.24
C HIS A 285 13.30 -9.22 5.38
N LEU A 286 13.99 -8.08 5.48
CA LEU A 286 14.93 -7.77 6.57
C LEU A 286 14.22 -7.22 7.81
N PHE A 287 13.08 -6.53 7.62
CA PHE A 287 12.32 -5.90 8.71
C PHE A 287 11.52 -6.88 9.55
N THR A 288 11.14 -7.99 8.92
CA THR A 288 10.59 -9.11 9.66
C THR A 288 11.81 -9.81 10.21
N PRO A 289 12.14 -9.74 11.52
CA PRO A 289 12.99 -10.79 12.05
C PRO A 289 12.26 -12.07 11.65
N LEU A 290 12.94 -12.99 10.96
CA LEU A 290 12.47 -14.36 10.82
C LEU A 290 11.86 -14.65 12.18
N LYS A 291 10.52 -14.74 12.26
CA LYS A 291 9.91 -15.22 13.49
C LYS A 291 10.70 -16.49 13.71
N LYS A 292 11.42 -16.59 14.83
CA LYS A 292 11.84 -17.88 15.37
C LYS A 292 10.53 -18.65 15.49
N GLY A 293 10.06 -19.21 14.38
CA GLY A 293 8.96 -20.12 14.35
C GLY A 293 9.49 -21.20 15.26
N GLY A 294 8.91 -21.35 16.45
CA GLY A 294 9.47 -22.26 17.45
C GLY A 294 9.83 -23.56 16.76
N ALA A 295 11.01 -24.13 17.06
CA ALA A 295 11.75 -25.10 16.22
C ALA A 295 10.91 -26.07 15.36
N ARG A 296 9.73 -26.51 15.84
CA ARG A 296 8.69 -27.21 15.08
C ARG A 296 8.26 -26.55 13.76
N GLN A 297 8.02 -25.25 13.70
CA GLN A 297 7.61 -24.56 12.47
C GLN A 297 8.77 -24.51 11.47
N MET A 298 9.99 -24.23 11.93
CA MET A 298 11.19 -24.30 11.09
C MET A 298 11.39 -25.72 10.54
N ALA A 299 11.24 -26.75 11.38
CA ALA A 299 11.34 -28.14 10.95
C ALA A 299 10.25 -28.54 9.95
N ALA A 300 9.02 -28.05 10.12
CA ALA A 300 7.93 -28.29 9.18
C ALA A 300 8.19 -27.63 7.82
N ALA A 301 8.61 -26.35 7.83
CA ALA A 301 8.97 -25.62 6.62
C ALA A 301 10.15 -26.28 5.89
N ALA A 302 11.21 -26.67 6.61
CA ALA A 302 12.36 -27.36 6.03
C ALA A 302 11.97 -28.69 5.35
N ARG A 303 11.05 -29.46 5.94
CA ARG A 303 10.52 -30.69 5.32
C ARG A 303 9.70 -30.40 4.06
N GLU A 304 8.93 -29.32 4.06
CA GLU A 304 8.16 -28.90 2.89
C GLU A 304 9.06 -28.45 1.74
N CYS A 305 10.05 -27.60 2.03
CA CYS A 305 11.06 -27.19 1.05
C CYS A 305 11.86 -28.39 0.53
N SER A 306 12.22 -29.35 1.38
CA SER A 306 12.91 -30.59 0.95
C SER A 306 12.06 -31.39 -0.05
N ARG A 307 10.74 -31.49 0.15
CA ARG A 307 9.83 -32.13 -0.81
C ARG A 307 9.73 -31.37 -2.13
N GLN A 308 9.68 -30.04 -2.08
CA GLN A 308 9.68 -29.21 -3.29
C GLN A 308 10.99 -29.36 -4.07
N LEU A 309 12.12 -29.37 -3.36
CA LEU A 309 13.45 -29.54 -3.94
C LEU A 309 13.61 -30.87 -4.69
N GLN A 310 12.94 -31.94 -4.22
CA GLN A 310 12.92 -33.23 -4.92
C GLN A 310 12.18 -33.19 -6.27
N GLY A 311 11.23 -32.26 -6.44
CA GLY A 311 10.47 -32.08 -7.66
C GLY A 311 11.14 -31.19 -8.71
N LEU A 312 12.27 -30.56 -8.39
CA LEU A 312 13.00 -29.70 -9.32
C LEU A 312 13.89 -30.49 -10.29
N HIS A 313 14.24 -29.86 -11.40
CA HIS A 313 15.24 -30.38 -12.32
C HIS A 313 16.61 -30.51 -11.62
N SER A 314 17.41 -31.47 -12.08
CA SER A 314 18.67 -31.85 -11.43
C SER A 314 19.67 -30.69 -11.32
N GLU A 315 19.71 -29.78 -12.30
CA GLU A 315 20.62 -28.64 -12.30
C GLU A 315 20.24 -27.59 -11.25
N ASP A 316 18.96 -27.20 -11.21
CA ASP A 316 18.43 -26.25 -10.23
C ASP A 316 18.58 -26.79 -8.81
N ARG A 317 18.26 -28.07 -8.61
CA ARG A 317 18.44 -28.75 -7.33
C ARG A 317 19.90 -28.74 -6.89
N ARG A 318 20.84 -29.04 -7.79
CA ARG A 318 22.28 -29.03 -7.47
C ARG A 318 22.73 -27.64 -7.07
N LYS A 319 22.33 -26.61 -7.82
CA LYS A 319 22.70 -25.22 -7.53
C LYS A 319 22.22 -24.81 -6.13
N ILE A 320 20.94 -25.04 -5.83
CA ILE A 320 20.36 -24.70 -4.52
C ILE A 320 21.08 -25.45 -3.39
N LEU A 321 21.43 -26.73 -3.58
CA LEU A 321 22.16 -27.50 -2.55
C LEU A 321 23.57 -26.96 -2.29
N LEU A 322 24.27 -26.49 -3.34
CA LEU A 322 25.58 -25.85 -3.20
C LEU A 322 25.45 -24.50 -2.47
N ASP A 323 24.47 -23.67 -2.85
CA ASP A 323 24.22 -22.39 -2.19
C ASP A 323 23.89 -22.58 -0.68
N ILE A 324 23.19 -23.68 -0.33
CA ILE A 324 22.93 -24.04 1.08
C ILE A 324 24.21 -24.48 1.78
N ALA A 325 25.07 -25.28 1.13
CA ALA A 325 26.34 -25.71 1.70
C ALA A 325 27.26 -24.52 1.97
N ASP A 326 27.43 -23.63 0.99
CA ASP A 326 28.23 -22.41 1.12
C ASP A 326 27.71 -21.53 2.28
N ALA A 327 26.39 -21.34 2.39
CA ALA A 327 25.79 -20.59 3.48
C ALA A 327 26.01 -21.25 4.86
N LEU A 328 26.03 -22.58 4.95
CA LEU A 328 26.33 -23.29 6.19
C LEU A 328 27.80 -23.13 6.59
N GLU A 329 28.71 -23.17 5.63
CA GLU A 329 30.14 -22.95 5.86
C GLU A 329 30.43 -21.52 6.30
N GLU A 330 29.88 -20.52 5.62
CA GLU A 330 30.04 -19.10 5.96
C GLU A 330 29.55 -18.77 7.38
N ASN A 331 28.50 -19.46 7.84
CA ASN A 331 27.86 -19.21 9.14
C ASN A 331 28.26 -20.22 10.23
N GLN A 332 29.23 -21.11 9.98
CA GLN A 332 29.62 -22.19 10.90
C GLN A 332 29.93 -21.69 12.31
N SER A 333 30.66 -20.58 12.43
CA SER A 333 31.05 -20.00 13.72
C SER A 333 29.84 -19.54 14.54
N LEU A 334 28.88 -18.88 13.90
CA LEU A 334 27.66 -18.39 14.53
C LEU A 334 26.74 -19.57 14.94
N ILE A 335 26.64 -20.60 14.10
CA ILE A 335 25.87 -21.82 14.40
C ILE A 335 26.40 -22.52 15.65
N LYS A 336 27.73 -22.58 15.82
CA LYS A 336 28.36 -23.17 17.01
C LYS A 336 28.03 -22.41 18.29
N VAL A 337 28.18 -21.08 18.26
CA VAL A 337 27.89 -20.22 19.42
C VAL A 337 26.44 -20.39 19.87
N GLU A 338 25.48 -20.38 18.94
CA GLU A 338 24.07 -20.59 19.28
C GLU A 338 23.79 -22.02 19.76
N ASN A 339 24.43 -23.05 19.18
CA ASN A 339 24.26 -24.43 19.62
C ASN A 339 24.78 -24.65 21.05
N GLU A 340 25.93 -24.06 21.39
CA GLU A 340 26.48 -24.09 22.75
C GLU A 340 25.54 -23.41 23.75
N ALA A 341 24.95 -22.27 23.38
CA ALA A 341 23.95 -21.59 24.20
C ALA A 341 22.69 -22.44 24.41
N ASP A 342 22.20 -23.12 23.36
CA ASP A 342 21.05 -24.02 23.45
C ASP A 342 21.34 -25.25 24.34
N VAL A 343 22.56 -25.82 24.24
CA VAL A 343 23.01 -26.93 25.09
C VAL A 343 23.11 -26.51 26.55
N ALA A 344 23.67 -25.33 26.83
CA ALA A 344 23.77 -24.78 28.18
C ALA A 344 22.38 -24.53 28.79
N ALA A 345 21.47 -23.93 28.02
CA ALA A 345 20.08 -23.72 28.44
C ALA A 345 19.34 -25.04 28.71
N ALA A 346 19.58 -26.06 27.89
CA ALA A 346 18.98 -27.39 28.10
C ALA A 346 19.54 -28.10 29.35
N GLN A 347 20.82 -27.89 29.67
CA GLN A 347 21.42 -28.38 30.92
C GLN A 347 20.82 -27.68 32.13
N GLU A 348 20.70 -26.36 32.09
CA GLU A 348 20.12 -25.55 33.16
C GLU A 348 18.63 -25.88 33.40
N ALA A 349 17.88 -26.16 32.34
CA ALA A 349 16.49 -26.60 32.41
C ALA A 349 16.31 -28.07 32.85
N GLY A 350 17.40 -28.82 33.08
CA GLY A 350 17.35 -30.18 33.61
C GLY A 350 16.86 -31.25 32.63
N TYR A 351 17.06 -31.06 31.32
CA TYR A 351 16.72 -32.07 30.31
C TYR A 351 17.59 -33.32 30.46
N ASP A 352 17.07 -34.46 30.01
CA ASP A 352 17.78 -35.75 30.02
C ASP A 352 19.10 -35.66 29.22
N THR A 353 20.19 -36.23 29.78
CA THR A 353 21.52 -36.22 29.17
C THR A 353 21.55 -36.84 27.78
N SER A 354 20.66 -37.80 27.51
CA SER A 354 20.50 -38.41 26.17
C SER A 354 19.93 -37.43 25.13
N LEU A 355 19.08 -36.48 25.54
CA LEU A 355 18.51 -35.44 24.67
C LEU A 355 19.52 -34.31 24.43
N ILE A 356 20.24 -33.91 25.48
CA ILE A 356 21.31 -32.91 25.39
C ILE A 356 22.43 -33.39 24.44
N SER A 357 22.80 -34.66 24.54
CA SER A 357 23.76 -35.32 23.62
C SER A 357 23.32 -35.29 22.14
N ARG A 358 22.01 -35.35 21.87
CA ARG A 358 21.46 -35.25 20.51
C ARG A 358 21.39 -33.83 19.98
N LEU A 359 21.31 -32.85 20.88
CA LEU A 359 21.28 -31.42 20.55
C LEU A 359 22.67 -30.89 20.20
N ALA A 360 23.72 -31.40 20.86
CA ALA A 360 25.09 -30.96 20.64
C ALA A 360 25.60 -31.32 19.22
N LEU A 361 26.13 -30.31 18.53
CA LEU A 361 26.85 -30.49 17.27
C LEU A 361 28.26 -31.01 17.59
N LYS A 362 28.62 -32.18 17.03
CA LYS A 362 29.97 -32.74 17.15
C LYS A 362 30.82 -32.28 15.97
N PRO A 363 32.14 -32.07 16.15
CA PRO A 363 33.05 -31.68 15.07
C PRO A 363 32.99 -32.62 13.84
N GLU A 364 32.74 -33.91 14.06
CA GLU A 364 32.70 -34.95 13.04
C GLU A 364 31.46 -34.88 12.10
N LYS A 365 30.43 -34.12 12.47
CA LYS A 365 29.24 -33.91 11.62
C LYS A 365 29.41 -32.77 10.61
N GLU A 366 30.46 -31.97 10.75
CA GLU A 366 30.67 -30.75 9.97
C GLU A 366 31.37 -31.02 8.63
N SER A 367 32.13 -32.11 8.54
CA SER A 367 32.89 -32.48 7.32
C SER A 367 32.13 -33.41 6.37
N ASN A 368 30.87 -33.76 6.66
CA ASN A 368 30.07 -34.74 5.92
C ASN A 368 28.70 -34.20 5.48
N CYS A 369 28.46 -32.88 5.55
CA CYS A 369 27.22 -32.25 5.11
C CYS A 369 27.26 -31.86 3.64
#